data_AF-A4EFS4-F1
#
_entry.id   AF-A4EFS4-F1
#
_cell.length_a   1.000
_cell.length_b   1.000
_cell.length_c   1.000
_cell.angle_alpha   90.00
_cell.angle_beta   90.00
_cell.angle_gamma   90.00
#
_symmetry.space_group_name_H-M   'P 1'
#
loop_
_entity.id
_entity.type
_entity.pdbx_description
1 polymer ?
#
loop_
_entity_poly.entity_id
_entity_poly.type
_entity_poly.pdbx_seq_one_letter_code
_entity_poly.pdbx_strand_id
1 'polypeptide(L)' 'MILKAIFIFLAFMLVLAMFGKWRFPGQARLAQAKCPKCLRYRIGKGPCQCEKSRK' A
#
# COMPACT_ATOMS: atom_id res chain seq x y z
N MET A 1 23.29 28.29 -9.48
CA MET A 1 21.81 28.35 -9.35
C MET A 1 21.13 27.01 -9.62
N ILE A 2 21.58 26.22 -10.60
CA ILE A 2 21.02 24.89 -10.93
C ILE A 2 21.08 23.88 -9.77
N LEU A 3 22.23 23.79 -9.07
CA LEU A 3 22.41 22.87 -7.94
C LEU A 3 21.41 23.15 -6.82
N LYS A 4 21.16 24.43 -6.53
CA LYS A 4 20.21 24.85 -5.50
C LYS A 4 18.77 24.42 -5.84
N ALA A 5 18.39 24.50 -7.12
CA ALA A 5 17.09 24.00 -7.57
C ALA A 5 16.97 22.47 -7.44
N ILE A 6 18.03 21.72 -7.78
CA ILE A 6 18.06 20.26 -7.62
C ILE A 6 17.91 19.87 -6.15
N PHE A 7 18.63 20.55 -5.24
CA PHE A 7 18.52 20.31 -3.80
C PHE A 7 17.12 20.59 -3.26
N ILE A 8 16.48 21.68 -3.68
CA ILE A 8 15.10 22.01 -3.27
C ILE A 8 14.11 20.98 -3.79
N PHE A 9 14.26 20.54 -5.04
CA PHE A 9 13.38 19.54 -5.65
C PHE A 9 13.49 18.17 -4.95
N LEU A 10 14.72 17.72 -4.66
CA LEU A 10 14.95 16.48 -3.92
C LEU A 10 14.38 16.55 -2.50
N ALA A 11 14.64 17.65 -1.79
CA ALA A 11 14.10 17.85 -0.44
C ALA A 11 12.57 17.84 -0.44
N PHE A 12 11.95 18.49 -1.44
CA PHE A 12 10.50 18.50 -1.60
C PHE A 12 9.92 17.09 -1.84
N MET A 13 10.53 16.29 -2.72
CA MET A 13 10.11 14.90 -2.95
C MET A 13 10.23 14.03 -1.69
N LEU A 14 11.27 14.26 -0.88
CA LEU A 14 11.48 13.53 0.37
C LEU A 14 10.39 13.83 1.40
N VAL A 15 10.03 15.12 1.55
CA VAL A 15 8.93 15.55 2.41
C VAL A 15 7.59 14.98 1.93
N LEU A 16 7.31 15.05 0.61
CA LEU A 16 6.10 14.47 0.03
C LEU A 16 6.04 12.94 0.22
N ALA A 17 7.16 12.23 0.17
CA ALA A 17 7.20 10.79 0.40
C ALA A 17 6.93 10.43 1.86
N MET A 18 7.52 11.19 2.80
CA MET A 18 7.24 11.02 4.24
C MET A 18 5.79 11.34 4.58
N PHE A 19 5.24 12.43 4.03
CA PHE A 19 3.82 12.75 4.14
C PHE A 19 2.94 11.74 3.42
N GLY A 20 3.36 11.21 2.28
CA GLY A 20 2.65 10.20 1.49
C GLY A 20 2.46 8.91 2.27
N LYS A 21 3.47 8.47 3.04
CA LYS A 21 3.36 7.30 3.93
C LYS A 21 2.27 7.48 4.99
N TRP A 22 2.10 8.69 5.53
CA TRP A 22 1.04 8.98 6.51
C TRP A 22 -0.32 9.27 5.84
N ARG A 23 -0.30 9.76 4.58
CA ARG A 23 -1.48 10.03 3.74
C ARG A 23 -1.87 8.85 2.84
N PHE A 24 -1.39 7.63 3.06
CA PHE A 24 -1.81 6.43 2.31
C PHE A 24 -2.89 5.63 3.10
N PRO A 25 -4.15 6.12 3.21
CA PRO A 25 -5.24 5.40 3.88
C PRO A 25 -5.64 4.11 3.13
N GLY A 26 -5.03 3.82 1.98
CA GLY A 26 -5.27 2.63 1.18
C GLY A 26 -4.51 1.38 1.60
N GLN A 27 -3.37 1.47 2.31
CA GLN A 27 -2.60 0.27 2.68
C GLN A 27 -3.39 -0.69 3.59
N ALA A 28 -4.17 -0.13 4.53
CA ALA A 28 -5.06 -0.91 5.37
C ALA A 28 -6.18 -1.60 4.56
N ARG A 29 -6.72 -0.94 3.53
CA ARG A 29 -7.73 -1.51 2.63
C ARG A 29 -7.15 -2.65 1.79
N LEU A 30 -5.93 -2.52 1.27
CA LEU A 30 -5.24 -3.60 0.55
C LEU A 30 -4.89 -4.77 1.48
N ALA A 31 -4.51 -4.50 2.73
CA ALA A 31 -4.25 -5.54 3.72
C ALA A 31 -5.54 -6.28 4.13
N GLN A 32 -6.66 -5.57 4.30
CA GLN A 32 -7.98 -6.15 4.58
C GLN A 32 -8.55 -6.94 3.39
N ALA A 33 -8.18 -6.57 2.16
CA ALA A 33 -8.52 -7.34 0.98
C ALA A 33 -7.73 -8.66 0.88
N LYS A 34 -6.65 -8.83 1.65
CA LYS A 34 -5.94 -10.12 1.74
C LYS A 34 -6.61 -11.01 2.78
N CYS A 35 -6.67 -12.30 2.49
CA CYS A 35 -7.15 -13.27 3.45
C CYS A 35 -6.06 -13.59 4.48
N PRO A 36 -6.37 -13.60 5.79
CA PRO A 36 -5.36 -13.74 6.85
C PRO A 36 -4.67 -15.12 6.89
N LYS A 37 -5.31 -16.17 6.35
CA LYS A 37 -4.74 -17.54 6.32
C LYS A 37 -3.84 -17.78 5.12
N CYS A 38 -4.29 -17.33 3.94
CA CYS A 38 -3.65 -17.63 2.66
C CYS A 38 -2.75 -16.49 2.15
N LEU A 39 -2.83 -15.28 2.76
CA LEU A 39 -2.20 -14.02 2.31
C LEU A 39 -2.54 -13.59 0.87
N ARG A 40 -3.37 -14.37 0.15
CA ARG A 40 -3.87 -14.05 -1.19
C ARG A 40 -4.97 -13.01 -1.10
N TYR A 41 -5.10 -12.18 -2.13
CA TYR A 41 -6.21 -11.25 -2.28
C TYR A 41 -7.54 -12.00 -2.44
N ARG A 42 -8.54 -11.60 -1.65
CA ARG A 42 -9.93 -12.04 -1.78
C ARG A 42 -10.52 -11.33 -2.99
N ILE A 43 -10.70 -12.08 -4.08
CA ILE A 43 -11.31 -11.59 -5.32
C ILE A 43 -12.81 -11.94 -5.23
N GLY A 44 -13.66 -10.93 -5.05
CA GLY A 44 -15.12 -11.08 -4.91
C GLY A 44 -15.64 -11.24 -3.47
N LYS A 45 -16.96 -11.42 -3.32
CA LYS A 45 -17.65 -11.57 -2.01
C LYS A 45 -17.62 -12.99 -1.43
N GLY A 46 -16.97 -13.93 -2.12
CA GLY A 46 -16.89 -15.34 -1.71
C GLY A 46 -15.72 -15.64 -0.76
N PRO A 47 -15.73 -16.79 -0.06
CA PRO A 47 -14.64 -17.22 0.83
C PRO A 47 -13.30 -17.41 0.06
N CYS A 48 -12.13 -17.18 0.69
CA CYS A 48 -10.82 -17.46 0.05
C CYS A 48 -10.81 -18.94 -0.37
N GLN A 49 -10.19 -19.24 -1.53
CA GLN A 49 -9.97 -20.60 -2.00
C GLN A 49 -9.34 -21.51 -0.91
N CYS A 50 -8.54 -20.96 0.01
CA CYS A 50 -7.97 -21.71 1.13
C CYS A 50 -9.01 -22.23 2.15
N GLU A 51 -10.16 -21.59 2.27
CA GLU A 51 -11.26 -22.05 3.12
C GLU A 51 -12.20 -22.99 2.36
N LYS A 52 -12.24 -22.91 1.03
CA LYS A 52 -13.05 -23.77 0.18
C LYS A 52 -12.50 -25.21 0.11
N SER A 53 -11.19 -25.40 0.21
CA SER A 53 -10.55 -26.73 0.23
C SER A 53 -10.49 -27.40 1.62
N ARG A 54 -11.09 -26.79 2.66
CA ARG A 54 -11.10 -27.31 4.05
C ARG A 54 -12.43 -27.95 4.44
N LYS A 55 -13.29 -28.30 3.47
CA LYS A 55 -14.54 -29.01 3.70
C LYS A 55 -14.54 -30.35 2.97
#